data_AF-A0A343TMP5-F1
#
_entry.id   AF-A0A343TMP5-F1
#
_cell.length_a   1.000
_cell.length_b   1.000
_cell.length_c   1.000
_cell.angle_alpha   90.00
_cell.angle_beta   90.00
_cell.angle_gamma   90.00
#
_symmetry.space_group_name_H-M   'P 1'
#
loop_
_entity.id
_entity.type
_entity.pdbx_description
1 polymer ?
#
loop_
_entity_poly.entity_id
_entity_poly.type
_entity_poly.pdbx_seq_one_letter_code
_entity_poly.pdbx_strand_id
1 'polypeptide(L)'
;MSSDDHERQRPDDTSTSEGCDGGDCPRTKRRLLLKSAAAGGTVALAGCLGMFEVPEEKRYVGRSDPPDAEPDPDPDPDEDEEPDEDEDPDEAQAFDVNFLRDETVVNISEDQDLLNAGEEAGLDLPYQCRTGVCGVCKAKTNRDATEVQEMDGNQYLDDEEIAEGYLLTCVSYPRADFPVDTHPDEGDDIWDDVDDDEDDATHAVEFQNNAATLDISEDETLLDAGLEEGLDLPYQCEVGVCGVCKAKTDGDANEVQEMDGNQYLDDDEIEDGYLLTCVSYPRADFSIDENP
;
A
#
# COMPACT_ATOMS: atom_id res chain seq x y z
N MET A 1 37.38 57.98 -0.68
CA MET A 1 36.06 58.64 -0.53
C MET A 1 35.05 57.52 -0.40
N SER A 2 34.57 57.33 0.84
CA SER A 2 33.35 56.63 1.31
C SER A 2 33.08 55.20 0.82
N SER A 3 33.07 54.19 1.71
CA SER A 3 31.98 53.84 2.66
C SER A 3 30.77 53.31 1.87
N ASP A 4 30.26 52.09 2.07
CA ASP A 4 29.86 51.48 3.33
C ASP A 4 29.93 49.94 3.30
N ASP A 5 30.36 49.40 4.43
CA ASP A 5 30.52 48.00 4.81
C ASP A 5 29.26 47.59 5.60
N HIS A 6 28.61 46.47 5.27
CA HIS A 6 27.48 45.96 6.06
C HIS A 6 27.77 44.56 6.61
N GLU A 7 28.52 44.55 7.72
CA GLU A 7 28.49 43.49 8.72
C GLU A 7 27.09 43.34 9.33
N ARG A 8 26.53 42.12 9.32
CA ARG A 8 25.57 41.64 10.34
C ARG A 8 25.81 40.17 10.69
N GLN A 9 26.70 39.99 11.67
CA GLN A 9 26.61 39.15 12.86
C GLN A 9 25.70 37.90 12.83
N ARG A 10 26.34 36.72 12.92
CA ARG A 10 25.77 35.48 13.45
C ARG A 10 25.98 35.45 14.98
N PRO A 11 25.01 35.01 15.80
CA PRO A 11 25.29 34.63 17.17
C PRO A 11 25.65 33.14 17.24
N ASP A 12 26.93 32.87 17.54
CA ASP A 12 27.34 31.68 18.26
C ASP A 12 26.99 31.88 19.74
N ASP A 13 26.29 30.92 20.36
CA ASP A 13 26.51 30.66 21.78
C ASP A 13 26.35 29.17 22.07
N THR A 14 27.51 28.60 22.35
CA THR A 14 27.81 27.26 22.85
C THR A 14 27.39 27.07 24.31
N SER A 15 27.38 25.79 24.71
CA SER A 15 27.47 25.25 26.08
C SER A 15 26.10 25.01 26.76
N THR A 16 25.82 23.90 27.44
CA THR A 16 26.69 22.94 28.14
C THR A 16 26.00 21.58 28.23
N SER A 17 26.84 20.54 28.26
CA SER A 17 26.64 19.14 28.61
C SER A 17 25.84 18.85 29.90
N GLU A 18 25.63 17.54 30.13
CA GLU A 18 25.14 16.85 31.36
C GLU A 18 23.66 16.44 31.24
N GLY A 19 23.23 15.18 31.28
CA GLY A 19 23.89 13.88 31.43
C GLY A 19 22.81 12.80 31.36
N CYS A 20 23.11 11.66 30.73
CA CYS A 20 22.31 10.45 30.83
C CYS A 20 22.69 9.76 32.14
N ASP A 21 21.77 9.71 33.11
CA ASP A 21 21.91 8.84 34.27
C ASP A 21 20.54 8.34 34.76
N GLY A 22 20.35 7.03 34.65
CA GLY A 22 19.71 6.22 35.68
C GLY A 22 18.24 6.47 36.06
N GLY A 23 17.36 5.66 35.46
CA GLY A 23 16.41 4.87 36.23
C GLY A 23 15.13 5.51 36.78
N ASP A 24 14.17 4.63 37.04
CA ASP A 24 12.94 4.83 37.83
C ASP A 24 11.73 5.42 37.09
N CYS A 25 10.97 4.51 36.46
CA CYS A 25 9.56 4.73 36.14
C CYS A 25 8.70 4.19 37.30
N PRO A 26 8.07 5.04 38.14
CA PRO A 26 7.34 4.54 39.30
C PRO A 26 5.93 4.04 38.92
N ARG A 27 5.81 2.72 38.77
CA ARG A 27 4.59 1.98 39.12
C ARG A 27 4.35 2.10 40.64
N THR A 28 3.22 2.64 41.07
CA THR A 28 2.49 2.29 42.32
C THR A 28 1.27 3.23 42.49
N LYS A 29 0.08 2.86 42.97
CA LYS A 29 -0.34 1.90 43.99
C LYS A 29 -1.85 1.59 43.82
N ARG A 30 -2.20 0.30 43.93
CA ARG A 30 -3.48 -0.17 44.51
C ARG A 30 -3.67 0.41 45.92
N ARG A 31 -4.89 0.85 46.26
CA ARG A 31 -5.48 0.87 47.63
C ARG A 31 -7.00 1.06 47.48
N LEU A 32 -7.80 0.00 47.58
CA LEU A 32 -8.53 -0.41 48.78
C LEU A 32 -9.25 0.74 49.51
N LEU A 33 -10.57 0.81 49.35
CA LEU A 33 -11.48 1.41 50.33
C LEU A 33 -12.73 0.53 50.47
N LEU A 34 -12.74 -0.24 51.56
CA LEU A 34 -13.98 -0.76 52.17
C LEU A 34 -14.74 0.42 52.77
N LYS A 35 -16.06 0.45 52.56
CA LYS A 35 -17.01 1.05 53.51
C LYS A 35 -18.33 0.29 53.47
N SER A 36 -18.55 -0.46 54.54
CA SER A 36 -19.80 -1.11 54.91
C SER A 36 -20.80 -0.08 55.44
N ALA A 37 -22.08 -0.21 55.08
CA ALA A 37 -23.20 0.28 55.89
C ALA A 37 -24.41 -0.63 55.66
N ALA A 38 -24.90 -1.22 56.76
CA ALA A 38 -26.04 -2.11 56.82
C ALA A 38 -27.29 -1.36 57.34
N ALA A 39 -28.44 -1.64 56.75
CA ALA A 39 -29.80 -1.61 57.33
C ALA A 39 -30.70 -2.23 56.25
N GLY A 40 -31.45 -3.31 56.45
CA GLY A 40 -32.36 -3.62 57.55
C GLY A 40 -33.79 -3.49 57.00
N GLY A 41 -34.40 -4.61 56.59
CA GLY A 41 -35.76 -4.62 56.04
C GLY A 41 -36.28 -6.03 55.75
N THR A 42 -36.87 -6.66 56.75
CA THR A 42 -37.69 -7.88 56.65
C THR A 42 -39.08 -7.56 56.11
N VAL A 43 -39.62 -8.25 55.10
CA VAL A 43 -41.05 -8.67 55.03
C VAL A 43 -41.25 -9.83 54.02
N ALA A 44 -41.89 -10.89 54.54
CA ALA A 44 -42.82 -11.89 53.96
C ALA A 44 -42.46 -12.81 52.76
N LEU A 45 -42.73 -14.09 53.05
CA LEU A 45 -42.86 -15.24 52.18
C LEU A 45 -44.16 -15.24 51.36
N ALA A 46 -44.07 -15.60 50.09
CA ALA A 46 -45.03 -16.39 49.30
C ALA A 46 -44.36 -16.60 47.93
N GLY A 47 -43.96 -17.80 47.51
CA GLY A 47 -44.79 -18.98 47.40
C GLY A 47 -45.04 -19.24 45.92
N CYS A 48 -44.09 -19.85 45.22
CA CYS A 48 -44.30 -20.53 43.95
C CYS A 48 -43.49 -21.84 43.96
N LEU A 49 -44.14 -22.89 44.44
CA LEU A 49 -43.82 -24.28 44.14
C LEU A 49 -44.01 -24.53 42.64
N GLY A 50 -43.09 -25.27 42.04
CA GLY A 50 -43.17 -25.72 40.66
C GLY A 50 -41.81 -26.26 40.19
N MET A 51 -41.35 -27.37 40.78
CA MET A 51 -41.39 -28.68 40.11
C MET A 51 -40.10 -28.95 39.32
N PHE A 52 -39.09 -29.48 39.99
CA PHE A 52 -38.14 -30.36 39.32
C PHE A 52 -37.63 -31.40 40.33
N GLU A 53 -38.26 -32.57 40.29
CA GLU A 53 -37.81 -33.78 40.97
C GLU A 53 -36.44 -34.18 40.42
N VAL A 54 -35.44 -34.23 41.30
CA VAL A 54 -34.20 -34.97 41.05
C VAL A 54 -34.14 -36.06 42.12
N PRO A 55 -34.31 -37.35 41.76
CA PRO A 55 -34.24 -38.43 42.72
C PRO A 55 -32.77 -38.70 43.06
N GLU A 56 -32.48 -38.69 44.37
CA GLU A 56 -31.27 -39.24 44.94
C GLU A 56 -31.31 -40.76 44.88
N GLU A 57 -30.41 -41.39 44.13
CA GLU A 57 -29.71 -42.61 44.54
C GLU A 57 -28.76 -43.09 43.45
N LYS A 58 -27.46 -43.01 43.72
CA LYS A 58 -26.53 -44.14 43.58
C LYS A 58 -25.17 -43.74 44.10
N ARG A 59 -24.90 -44.23 45.32
CA ARG A 59 -23.57 -44.43 45.87
C ARG A 59 -22.66 -45.06 44.80
N TYR A 60 -21.58 -44.39 44.44
CA TYR A 60 -20.47 -45.01 43.76
C TYR A 60 -19.68 -45.81 44.82
N VAL A 61 -19.89 -47.13 44.85
CA VAL A 61 -19.10 -48.06 45.68
C VAL A 61 -17.98 -48.60 44.79
N GLY A 62 -16.76 -48.57 45.32
CA GLY A 62 -15.55 -48.97 44.61
C GLY A 62 -15.59 -50.39 44.06
N ARG A 63 -15.06 -50.51 42.85
CA ARG A 63 -14.20 -51.55 42.28
C ARG A 63 -14.40 -52.98 42.80
N SER A 64 -14.91 -53.82 41.90
CA SER A 64 -14.48 -55.20 41.75
C SER A 64 -14.62 -55.55 40.27
N ASP A 65 -13.53 -55.37 39.54
CA ASP A 65 -13.36 -55.81 38.16
C ASP A 65 -13.60 -57.34 38.09
N PRO A 66 -14.40 -57.86 37.13
CA PRO A 66 -14.48 -59.30 36.89
C PRO A 66 -13.18 -59.80 36.22
N PRO A 67 -12.59 -60.93 36.66
CA PRO A 67 -11.51 -61.57 35.93
C PRO A 67 -12.09 -62.30 34.71
N ASP A 68 -11.26 -62.43 33.68
CA ASP A 68 -11.48 -63.24 32.47
C ASP A 68 -12.29 -62.57 31.35
N ALA A 69 -11.79 -61.44 30.86
CA ALA A 69 -11.88 -61.12 29.43
C ALA A 69 -10.45 -61.20 28.89
N GLU A 70 -10.21 -62.12 27.96
CA GLU A 70 -8.89 -62.31 27.35
C GLU A 70 -8.47 -61.01 26.65
N PRO A 71 -7.20 -60.59 26.74
CA PRO A 71 -6.74 -59.40 26.05
C PRO A 71 -6.88 -59.61 24.54
N ASP A 72 -7.56 -58.69 23.87
CA ASP A 72 -7.55 -58.58 22.42
C ASP A 72 -6.08 -58.57 21.96
N PRO A 73 -5.70 -59.33 20.90
CA PRO A 73 -4.34 -59.28 20.39
C PRO A 73 -4.04 -57.85 19.94
N ASP A 74 -2.93 -57.31 20.43
CA ASP A 74 -2.39 -56.02 19.98
C ASP A 74 -2.38 -55.99 18.44
N PRO A 75 -2.85 -54.91 17.79
CA PRO A 75 -2.68 -54.78 16.35
C PRO A 75 -1.17 -54.79 16.06
N ASP A 76 -0.80 -55.64 15.11
CA ASP A 76 0.57 -55.83 14.62
C ASP A 76 1.22 -54.47 14.31
N PRO A 77 2.39 -54.12 14.88
CA PRO A 77 3.05 -52.85 14.56
C PRO A 77 3.79 -52.88 13.21
N ASP A 78 3.75 -54.02 12.50
CA ASP A 78 4.49 -54.25 11.25
C ASP A 78 3.55 -54.56 10.05
N GLU A 79 2.37 -53.93 9.99
CA GLU A 79 1.75 -53.67 8.67
C GLU A 79 2.35 -52.37 8.14
N ASP A 80 3.49 -52.54 7.48
CA ASP A 80 4.00 -51.64 6.46
C ASP A 80 2.87 -51.43 5.42
N GLU A 81 1.94 -50.51 5.69
CA GLU A 81 1.50 -49.59 4.65
C GLU A 81 2.78 -48.89 4.22
N GLU A 82 3.46 -49.47 3.24
CA GLU A 82 4.48 -48.77 2.52
C GLU A 82 3.85 -47.42 2.16
N PRO A 83 4.40 -46.29 2.63
CA PRO A 83 3.90 -45.01 2.16
C PRO A 83 4.00 -45.11 0.64
N ASP A 84 2.88 -44.95 -0.05
CA ASP A 84 2.89 -44.93 -1.51
C ASP A 84 3.92 -43.87 -1.94
N GLU A 85 5.13 -44.32 -2.29
CA GLU A 85 6.27 -43.48 -2.68
C GLU A 85 6.08 -42.95 -4.12
N ASP A 86 4.83 -42.65 -4.51
CA ASP A 86 4.44 -42.28 -5.87
C ASP A 86 3.35 -41.17 -5.91
N GLU A 87 3.29 -40.30 -4.90
CA GLU A 87 2.79 -38.94 -5.09
C GLU A 87 4.00 -38.00 -4.91
N ASP A 88 4.58 -37.55 -6.03
CA ASP A 88 5.37 -36.32 -6.04
C ASP A 88 4.56 -35.29 -5.24
N PRO A 89 5.04 -34.79 -4.08
CA PRO A 89 4.36 -33.70 -3.41
C PRO A 89 4.57 -32.49 -4.30
N ASP A 90 3.52 -32.25 -5.09
CA ASP A 90 3.23 -31.09 -5.93
C ASP A 90 4.22 -29.95 -5.72
N GLU A 91 4.88 -29.51 -6.80
CA GLU A 91 5.68 -28.30 -6.79
C GLU A 91 4.80 -27.14 -6.29
N ALA A 92 4.86 -26.84 -4.98
CA ALA A 92 4.07 -25.78 -4.38
C ALA A 92 4.26 -24.52 -5.24
N GLN A 93 3.19 -24.07 -5.88
CA GLN A 93 3.30 -23.03 -6.87
C GLN A 93 3.64 -21.74 -6.14
N ALA A 94 4.78 -21.16 -6.49
CA ALA A 94 5.20 -19.89 -5.96
C ALA A 94 4.85 -18.78 -6.94
N PHE A 95 4.32 -17.69 -6.41
CA PHE A 95 3.90 -16.52 -7.16
C PHE A 95 4.73 -15.31 -6.75
N ASP A 96 4.98 -14.43 -7.71
CA ASP A 96 5.71 -13.18 -7.49
C ASP A 96 4.71 -12.08 -7.14
N VAL A 97 4.76 -11.63 -5.88
CA VAL A 97 3.89 -10.56 -5.36
C VAL A 97 4.73 -9.30 -5.17
N ASN A 98 4.32 -8.21 -5.84
CA ASN A 98 5.02 -6.93 -5.80
C ASN A 98 4.43 -6.03 -4.71
N PHE A 99 5.20 -5.77 -3.64
CA PHE A 99 4.81 -4.84 -2.58
C PHE A 99 5.16 -3.41 -2.99
N LEU A 100 4.16 -2.64 -3.41
CA LEU A 100 4.36 -1.34 -4.06
C LEU A 100 5.06 -0.32 -3.16
N ARG A 101 4.72 -0.27 -1.87
CA ARG A 101 5.30 0.70 -0.93
C ARG A 101 6.79 0.50 -0.66
N ASP A 102 7.25 -0.74 -0.76
CA ASP A 102 8.64 -1.13 -0.52
C ASP A 102 9.40 -1.41 -1.82
N GLU A 103 8.75 -1.24 -2.98
CA GLU A 103 9.28 -1.52 -4.33
C GLU A 103 9.97 -2.89 -4.42
N THR A 104 9.42 -3.88 -3.72
CA THR A 104 10.04 -5.19 -3.51
C THR A 104 9.12 -6.30 -3.99
N VAL A 105 9.66 -7.17 -4.85
CA VAL A 105 9.00 -8.40 -5.29
C VAL A 105 9.40 -9.55 -4.38
N VAL A 106 8.41 -10.21 -3.79
CA VAL A 106 8.60 -11.38 -2.93
C VAL A 106 7.99 -12.59 -3.60
N ASN A 107 8.76 -13.68 -3.64
CA ASN A 107 8.29 -14.98 -4.15
C ASN A 107 7.60 -15.75 -3.01
N ILE A 108 6.30 -15.97 -3.13
CA ILE A 108 5.43 -16.50 -2.07
C ILE A 108 4.79 -17.81 -2.53
N SER A 109 4.93 -18.86 -1.72
CA SER A 109 4.24 -20.14 -1.94
C SER A 109 2.72 -20.00 -1.75
N GLU A 110 1.93 -20.73 -2.53
CA GLU A 110 0.47 -20.75 -2.41
C GLU A 110 -0.07 -21.21 -1.04
N ASP A 111 0.75 -21.90 -0.24
CA ASP A 111 0.42 -22.34 1.12
C ASP A 111 0.80 -21.33 2.22
N GLN A 112 1.38 -20.18 1.85
CA GLN A 112 1.88 -19.17 2.78
C GLN A 112 1.10 -17.86 2.63
N ASP A 113 0.73 -17.26 3.77
CA ASP A 113 0.03 -15.97 3.76
C ASP A 113 0.98 -14.80 3.43
N LEU A 114 0.42 -13.78 2.77
CA LEU A 114 1.16 -12.60 2.31
C LEU A 114 1.85 -11.86 3.45
N LEU A 115 1.22 -11.79 4.63
CA LEU A 115 1.79 -11.11 5.80
C LEU A 115 3.08 -11.81 6.26
N ASN A 116 3.03 -13.12 6.51
CA ASN A 116 4.21 -13.85 6.97
C ASN A 116 5.34 -13.84 5.92
N ALA A 117 5.01 -13.97 4.63
CA ALA A 117 6.00 -13.87 3.57
C ALA A 117 6.66 -12.49 3.47
N GLY A 118 5.88 -11.42 3.61
CA GLY A 118 6.44 -10.06 3.67
C GLY A 118 7.32 -9.84 4.91
N GLU A 119 6.92 -10.33 6.08
CA GLU A 119 7.74 -10.26 7.30
C GLU A 119 9.08 -11.02 7.14
N GLU A 120 9.06 -12.19 6.49
CA GLU A 120 10.26 -12.97 6.20
C GLU A 120 11.19 -12.30 5.19
N ALA A 121 10.62 -11.57 4.22
CA ALA A 121 11.35 -10.70 3.30
C ALA A 121 11.88 -9.42 3.98
N GLY A 122 11.47 -9.13 5.21
CA GLY A 122 11.89 -7.97 6.00
C GLY A 122 11.07 -6.71 5.77
N LEU A 123 9.86 -6.83 5.23
CA LEU A 123 8.92 -5.73 5.01
C LEU A 123 8.20 -5.34 6.31
N ASP A 124 7.98 -4.03 6.52
CA ASP A 124 7.25 -3.51 7.69
C ASP A 124 5.74 -3.42 7.37
N LEU A 125 5.08 -4.58 7.42
CA LEU A 125 3.66 -4.68 7.09
C LEU A 125 2.76 -4.32 8.29
N PRO A 126 1.64 -3.62 8.07
CA PRO A 126 0.70 -3.32 9.14
C PRO A 126 -0.10 -4.57 9.54
N TYR A 127 -0.03 -4.96 10.81
CA TYR A 127 -0.83 -6.07 11.34
C TYR A 127 -1.17 -5.89 12.82
N GLN A 128 -2.21 -6.57 13.30
CA GLN A 128 -2.54 -6.65 14.72
C GLN A 128 -3.05 -8.04 15.14
N CYS A 129 -4.11 -8.53 14.48
CA CYS A 129 -4.85 -9.71 14.96
C CYS A 129 -4.45 -11.04 14.28
N ARG A 130 -3.97 -11.02 13.03
CA ARG A 130 -3.63 -12.22 12.24
C ARG A 130 -4.76 -13.27 12.14
N THR A 131 -6.01 -12.81 12.07
CA THR A 131 -7.18 -13.72 12.01
C THR A 131 -8.30 -13.16 11.13
N GLY A 132 -8.03 -12.13 10.32
CA GLY A 132 -9.03 -11.58 9.39
C GLY A 132 -10.21 -10.79 10.01
N VAL A 133 -10.10 -10.36 11.28
CA VAL A 133 -11.21 -9.68 12.00
C VAL A 133 -11.00 -8.18 12.20
N CYS A 134 -9.75 -7.71 12.29
CA CYS A 134 -9.44 -6.35 12.74
C CYS A 134 -9.25 -5.31 11.63
N GLY A 135 -9.07 -5.73 10.37
CA GLY A 135 -8.88 -4.82 9.23
C GLY A 135 -7.54 -4.07 9.18
N VAL A 136 -6.63 -4.26 10.14
CA VAL A 136 -5.34 -3.53 10.13
C VAL A 136 -4.40 -4.04 9.03
N CYS A 137 -4.52 -5.31 8.67
CA CYS A 137 -3.73 -5.93 7.59
C CYS A 137 -4.35 -5.68 6.21
N LYS A 138 -5.22 -4.66 6.08
CA LYS A 138 -5.93 -4.34 4.86
C LYS A 138 -4.95 -3.82 3.82
N ALA A 139 -5.04 -4.40 2.64
CA ALA A 139 -4.27 -4.06 1.46
C ALA A 139 -5.21 -3.95 0.25
N LYS A 140 -4.71 -3.42 -0.85
CA LYS A 140 -5.43 -3.28 -2.10
C LYS A 140 -4.58 -3.81 -3.27
N THR A 141 -5.20 -4.31 -4.32
CA THR A 141 -4.60 -4.68 -5.61
C THR A 141 -5.27 -3.88 -6.75
N ASN A 142 -4.72 -3.93 -7.97
CA ASN A 142 -5.27 -3.22 -9.14
C ASN A 142 -6.53 -3.85 -9.76
N ARG A 143 -6.94 -5.02 -9.28
CA ARG A 143 -8.07 -5.78 -9.85
C ARG A 143 -8.87 -6.47 -8.76
N ASP A 144 -9.92 -7.19 -9.13
CA ASP A 144 -10.71 -7.97 -8.16
C ASP A 144 -9.80 -8.91 -7.37
N ALA A 145 -9.86 -8.82 -6.04
CA ALA A 145 -8.95 -9.58 -5.17
C ALA A 145 -9.17 -11.10 -5.29
N THR A 146 -10.36 -11.57 -5.70
CA THR A 146 -10.64 -12.99 -5.91
C THR A 146 -9.97 -13.59 -7.14
N GLU A 147 -9.52 -12.76 -8.08
CA GLU A 147 -8.82 -13.22 -9.29
C GLU A 147 -7.34 -13.54 -9.02
N VAL A 148 -6.77 -12.99 -7.95
CA VAL A 148 -5.32 -13.05 -7.69
C VAL A 148 -4.97 -13.76 -6.40
N GLN A 149 -5.90 -13.84 -5.45
CA GLN A 149 -5.66 -14.48 -4.16
C GLN A 149 -6.94 -15.07 -3.57
N GLU A 150 -6.78 -15.96 -2.60
CA GLU A 150 -7.85 -16.55 -1.81
C GLU A 150 -7.71 -16.15 -0.34
N MET A 151 -8.80 -15.66 0.28
CA MET A 151 -8.82 -15.32 1.71
C MET A 151 -9.47 -16.43 2.55
N ASP A 152 -8.70 -17.03 3.47
CA ASP A 152 -9.24 -17.97 4.47
C ASP A 152 -9.45 -17.29 5.82
N GLY A 153 -10.69 -16.92 6.13
CA GLY A 153 -11.07 -16.34 7.41
C GLY A 153 -11.31 -14.82 7.40
N ASN A 154 -11.49 -14.21 6.23
CA ASN A 154 -11.98 -12.84 6.12
C ASN A 154 -13.37 -12.70 6.79
N GLN A 155 -13.45 -11.81 7.77
CA GLN A 155 -14.69 -11.43 8.45
C GLN A 155 -14.86 -9.90 8.50
N TYR A 156 -13.93 -9.16 7.90
CA TYR A 156 -13.88 -7.71 7.97
C TYR A 156 -14.35 -7.06 6.67
N LEU A 157 -13.83 -7.53 5.52
CA LEU A 157 -14.20 -7.01 4.21
C LEU A 157 -15.48 -7.66 3.70
N ASP A 158 -16.35 -6.87 3.08
CA ASP A 158 -17.51 -7.39 2.35
C ASP A 158 -17.21 -7.70 0.88
N ASP A 159 -18.14 -8.36 0.19
CA ASP A 159 -17.95 -8.79 -1.20
C ASP A 159 -17.74 -7.60 -2.18
N GLU A 160 -18.25 -6.41 -1.86
CA GLU A 160 -18.09 -5.21 -2.68
C GLU A 160 -16.65 -4.69 -2.54
N GLU A 161 -16.14 -4.59 -1.31
CA GLU A 161 -14.75 -4.22 -1.05
C GLU A 161 -13.76 -5.23 -1.70
N ILE A 162 -14.07 -6.52 -1.66
CA ILE A 162 -13.22 -7.54 -2.31
C ILE A 162 -13.20 -7.36 -3.83
N ALA A 163 -14.37 -7.08 -4.43
CA ALA A 163 -14.48 -6.83 -5.86
C ALA A 163 -13.77 -5.54 -6.30
N GLU A 164 -13.68 -4.55 -5.40
CA GLU A 164 -12.86 -3.33 -5.59
C GLU A 164 -11.35 -3.57 -5.42
N GLY A 165 -10.94 -4.80 -5.08
CA GLY A 165 -9.54 -5.19 -4.96
C GLY A 165 -8.98 -5.12 -3.55
N TYR A 166 -9.81 -4.93 -2.52
CA TYR A 166 -9.34 -4.99 -1.13
C TYR A 166 -9.13 -6.43 -0.65
N LEU A 167 -8.06 -6.64 0.09
CA LEU A 167 -7.70 -7.94 0.68
C LEU A 167 -7.07 -7.78 2.06
N LEU A 168 -6.96 -8.89 2.80
CA LEU A 168 -6.34 -8.93 4.13
C LEU A 168 -5.08 -9.79 4.08
N THR A 169 -3.90 -9.16 4.02
CA THR A 169 -2.61 -9.84 3.87
C THR A 169 -2.38 -10.98 4.86
N CYS A 170 -2.96 -10.87 6.06
CA CYS A 170 -2.82 -11.84 7.13
C CYS A 170 -3.66 -13.12 7.02
N VAL A 171 -4.54 -13.20 6.03
CA VAL A 171 -5.36 -14.39 5.72
C VAL A 171 -5.46 -14.64 4.22
N SER A 172 -4.64 -13.95 3.42
CA SER A 172 -4.62 -14.03 1.95
C SER A 172 -3.51 -14.95 1.47
N TYR A 173 -3.84 -15.84 0.55
CA TYR A 173 -2.92 -16.77 -0.12
C TYR A 173 -2.89 -16.50 -1.63
N PRO A 174 -1.70 -16.35 -2.24
CA PRO A 174 -1.61 -15.98 -3.65
C PRO A 174 -2.03 -17.13 -4.57
N ARG A 175 -2.70 -16.80 -5.69
CA ARG A 175 -3.10 -17.70 -6.77
C ARG A 175 -2.58 -17.26 -8.15
N ALA A 176 -2.01 -16.07 -8.23
CA ALA A 176 -1.39 -15.49 -9.41
C ALA A 176 -0.36 -14.42 -9.00
N ASP A 177 0.37 -13.88 -9.97
CA ASP A 177 1.25 -12.73 -9.76
C ASP A 177 0.44 -11.42 -9.78
N PHE A 178 0.68 -10.55 -8.79
CA PHE A 178 -0.03 -9.27 -8.69
C PHE A 178 0.72 -8.24 -7.83
N PRO A 179 0.49 -6.93 -8.08
CA PRO A 179 0.92 -5.88 -7.18
C PRO A 179 -0.03 -5.71 -5.99
N VAL A 180 0.52 -5.41 -4.82
CA VAL A 180 -0.23 -5.17 -3.59
C VAL A 180 0.24 -3.89 -2.90
N ASP A 181 -0.70 -3.02 -2.58
CA ASP A 181 -0.48 -1.86 -1.70
C ASP A 181 -0.97 -2.20 -0.29
N THR A 182 -0.06 -2.09 0.68
CA THR A 182 -0.29 -2.46 2.07
C THR A 182 -0.76 -1.32 2.95
N HIS A 183 -0.85 -0.09 2.42
CA HIS A 183 -1.33 1.10 3.14
C HIS A 183 -2.39 1.88 2.35
N PRO A 184 -3.49 1.23 1.93
CA PRO A 184 -4.48 1.85 1.04
C PRO A 184 -5.26 3.03 1.66
N ASP A 185 -5.14 3.25 2.97
CA ASP A 185 -5.82 4.34 3.69
C ASP A 185 -4.94 5.60 3.88
N GLU A 186 -3.63 5.53 3.58
CA GLU A 186 -2.70 6.65 3.86
C GLU A 186 -2.66 7.73 2.77
N GLY A 187 -3.49 7.61 1.72
CA GLY A 187 -3.84 8.73 0.84
C GLY A 187 -2.74 9.17 -0.11
N ASP A 188 -1.78 8.30 -0.39
CA ASP A 188 -1.06 8.32 -1.65
C ASP A 188 -1.84 7.34 -2.53
N ASP A 189 -2.59 7.83 -3.52
CA ASP A 189 -3.24 6.97 -4.50
C ASP A 189 -2.13 6.30 -5.33
N ILE A 190 -1.49 5.26 -4.77
CA ILE A 190 -0.40 4.48 -5.41
C ILE A 190 -0.87 3.88 -6.75
N TRP A 191 -2.18 3.85 -6.99
CA TRP A 191 -2.79 3.37 -8.22
C TRP A 191 -3.02 4.47 -9.27
N ASP A 192 -2.96 5.76 -8.92
CA ASP A 192 -2.94 6.86 -9.91
C ASP A 192 -1.68 6.77 -10.78
N ASP A 193 -0.59 6.16 -10.29
CA ASP A 193 0.66 5.95 -11.05
C ASP A 193 0.75 4.55 -11.72
N VAL A 194 -0.19 3.63 -11.46
CA VAL A 194 -0.14 2.23 -11.96
C VAL A 194 -1.17 1.95 -13.06
N ASP A 195 -2.11 2.86 -13.28
CA ASP A 195 -3.05 2.84 -14.41
C ASP A 195 -2.75 3.94 -15.45
N ASP A 196 -1.47 4.33 -15.61
CA ASP A 196 -0.99 5.19 -16.71
C ASP A 196 -0.38 4.37 -17.86
N ASP A 197 -0.78 3.09 -18.01
CA ASP A 197 -0.55 2.31 -19.23
C ASP A 197 -1.58 2.66 -20.32
N GLU A 198 -2.07 3.92 -20.36
CA GLU A 198 -2.91 4.41 -21.46
C GLU A 198 -2.00 4.94 -22.59
N ASP A 199 -1.19 4.04 -23.16
CA ASP A 199 -0.31 4.25 -24.32
C ASP A 199 0.28 5.68 -24.36
N ASP A 200 1.38 5.96 -23.64
CA ASP A 200 2.24 7.15 -23.82
C ASP A 200 2.48 7.40 -25.32
N ALA A 201 1.62 8.18 -25.95
CA ALA A 201 1.63 8.34 -27.39
C ALA A 201 2.79 9.27 -27.72
N THR A 202 3.93 8.70 -28.11
CA THR A 202 5.06 9.52 -28.51
C THR A 202 4.80 10.14 -29.88
N HIS A 203 5.06 11.45 -30.01
CA HIS A 203 4.96 12.18 -31.27
C HIS A 203 6.33 12.68 -31.72
N ALA A 204 6.56 12.63 -33.03
CA ALA A 204 7.80 13.10 -33.63
C ALA A 204 7.77 14.62 -33.82
N VAL A 205 8.60 15.34 -33.05
CA VAL A 205 8.73 16.80 -33.12
C VAL A 205 10.08 17.19 -33.70
N GLU A 206 10.07 17.96 -34.80
CA GLU A 206 11.27 18.49 -35.44
C GLU A 206 11.63 19.89 -34.91
N PHE A 207 12.82 20.01 -34.35
CA PHE A 207 13.44 21.25 -33.87
C PHE A 207 14.31 21.85 -34.98
N GLN A 208 13.77 22.83 -35.71
CA GLN A 208 14.38 23.32 -36.96
C GLN A 208 15.75 23.98 -36.76
N ASN A 209 15.95 24.73 -35.67
CA ASN A 209 17.22 25.42 -35.41
C ASN A 209 18.31 24.46 -34.93
N ASN A 210 17.92 23.43 -34.19
CA ASN A 210 18.84 22.39 -33.73
C ASN A 210 19.04 21.26 -34.77
N ALA A 211 18.22 21.22 -35.82
CA ALA A 211 18.18 20.15 -36.83
C ALA A 211 18.09 18.75 -36.21
N ALA A 212 17.25 18.64 -35.18
CA ALA A 212 16.99 17.42 -34.42
C ALA A 212 15.51 17.04 -34.52
N THR A 213 15.22 15.74 -34.50
CA THR A 213 13.86 15.21 -34.41
C THR A 213 13.82 14.31 -33.19
N LEU A 214 12.93 14.62 -32.26
CA LEU A 214 12.76 13.88 -31.01
C LEU A 214 11.38 13.23 -30.98
N ASP A 215 11.30 12.02 -30.44
CA ASP A 215 10.05 11.35 -30.12
C ASP A 215 9.71 11.74 -28.66
N ILE A 216 8.66 12.54 -28.47
CA ILE A 216 8.30 13.15 -27.18
C ILE A 216 6.95 12.57 -26.72
N SER A 217 6.85 12.16 -25.44
CA SER A 217 5.57 11.68 -24.87
C SER A 217 4.57 12.82 -24.72
N GLU A 218 3.27 12.51 -24.68
CA GLU A 218 2.22 13.50 -24.43
C GLU A 218 2.27 14.09 -23.01
N ASP A 219 3.00 13.45 -22.09
CA ASP A 219 3.14 13.86 -20.68
C ASP A 219 4.42 14.65 -20.39
N GLU A 220 5.26 14.88 -21.40
CA GLU A 220 6.49 15.64 -21.29
C GLU A 220 6.42 16.96 -22.08
N THR A 221 7.00 18.03 -21.53
CA THR A 221 7.06 19.30 -22.25
C THR A 221 8.11 19.28 -23.36
N LEU A 222 7.85 20.02 -24.44
CA LEU A 222 8.82 20.16 -25.55
C LEU A 222 10.18 20.72 -25.10
N LEU A 223 10.19 21.54 -24.04
CA LEU A 223 11.43 22.08 -23.48
C LEU A 223 12.23 20.99 -22.77
N ASP A 224 11.60 20.21 -21.90
CA ASP A 224 12.28 19.21 -21.08
C ASP A 224 12.89 18.14 -21.98
N ALA A 225 12.10 17.56 -22.89
CA ALA A 225 12.57 16.57 -23.86
C ALA A 225 13.77 17.09 -24.69
N GLY A 226 13.72 18.37 -25.09
CA GLY A 226 14.82 19.00 -25.81
C GLY A 226 16.07 19.19 -24.95
N LEU A 227 15.93 19.58 -23.68
CA LEU A 227 17.07 19.76 -22.77
C LEU A 227 17.73 18.43 -22.40
N GLU A 228 16.95 17.36 -22.25
CA GLU A 228 17.47 16.01 -21.99
C GLU A 228 18.36 15.51 -23.14
N GLU A 229 17.95 15.76 -24.38
CA GLU A 229 18.72 15.46 -25.60
C GLU A 229 19.84 16.49 -25.86
N GLY A 230 19.97 17.51 -24.99
CA GLY A 230 21.04 18.50 -25.03
C GLY A 230 20.87 19.56 -26.12
N LEU A 231 19.63 19.83 -26.56
CA LEU A 231 19.30 20.91 -27.48
C LEU A 231 19.47 22.29 -26.81
N ASP A 232 19.95 23.27 -27.57
CA ASP A 232 20.11 24.65 -27.08
C ASP A 232 18.79 25.41 -27.26
N LEU A 233 17.85 25.19 -26.35
CA LEU A 233 16.54 25.84 -26.35
C LEU A 233 16.55 27.12 -25.50
N PRO A 234 15.90 28.21 -25.93
CA PRO A 234 15.78 29.40 -25.12
C PRO A 234 14.74 29.20 -24.00
N TYR A 235 15.13 29.35 -22.74
CA TYR A 235 14.20 29.30 -21.61
C TYR A 235 14.66 30.20 -20.45
N GLN A 236 13.75 30.48 -19.51
CA GLN A 236 14.09 31.26 -18.32
C GLN A 236 13.23 30.95 -17.10
N CYS A 237 11.91 30.78 -17.27
CA CYS A 237 10.99 30.67 -16.13
C CYS A 237 10.24 29.35 -16.00
N GLU A 238 10.13 28.53 -17.07
CA GLU A 238 9.51 27.20 -17.05
C GLU A 238 8.06 27.16 -16.50
N VAL A 239 7.31 28.25 -16.63
CA VAL A 239 5.94 28.38 -16.05
C VAL A 239 4.97 29.16 -16.95
N GLY A 240 5.29 29.32 -18.24
CA GLY A 240 4.36 29.94 -19.20
C GLY A 240 4.14 31.46 -19.10
N VAL A 241 4.96 32.20 -18.33
CA VAL A 241 4.75 33.66 -18.11
C VAL A 241 5.71 34.60 -18.82
N CYS A 242 6.94 34.16 -19.16
CA CYS A 242 7.99 35.09 -19.61
C CYS A 242 8.10 35.24 -21.13
N GLY A 243 7.61 34.27 -21.91
CA GLY A 243 7.68 34.27 -23.38
C GLY A 243 9.08 34.04 -23.98
N VAL A 244 10.09 33.66 -23.18
CA VAL A 244 11.44 33.35 -23.68
C VAL A 244 11.45 32.03 -24.45
N CYS A 245 10.68 31.04 -23.99
CA CYS A 245 10.51 29.72 -24.61
C CYS A 245 9.56 29.73 -25.82
N LYS A 246 9.37 30.91 -26.44
CA LYS A 246 8.42 31.07 -27.54
C LYS A 246 8.98 30.46 -28.82
N ALA A 247 8.24 29.51 -29.38
CA ALA A 247 8.51 28.89 -30.66
C ALA A 247 7.31 29.08 -31.62
N LYS A 248 7.50 28.69 -32.88
CA LYS A 248 6.45 28.78 -33.90
C LYS A 248 6.32 27.47 -34.69
N THR A 249 5.11 26.98 -34.85
CA THR A 249 4.77 25.86 -35.75
C THR A 249 4.15 26.34 -37.06
N ASP A 250 4.05 25.45 -38.04
CA ASP A 250 3.31 25.65 -39.28
C ASP A 250 1.81 25.38 -39.06
N GLY A 251 1.00 26.44 -38.96
CA GLY A 251 -0.45 26.34 -38.76
C GLY A 251 -0.88 26.75 -37.36
N ASP A 252 -2.11 26.41 -36.97
CA ASP A 252 -2.64 26.69 -35.63
C ASP A 252 -1.96 25.76 -34.61
N ALA A 253 -1.36 26.33 -33.57
CA ALA A 253 -0.67 25.55 -32.56
C ALA A 253 -1.61 24.64 -31.75
N ASN A 254 -2.91 24.94 -31.67
CA ASN A 254 -3.90 24.07 -31.00
C ASN A 254 -4.18 22.77 -31.77
N GLU A 255 -3.80 22.67 -33.04
CA GLU A 255 -4.01 21.45 -33.84
C GLU A 255 -2.96 20.36 -33.56
N VAL A 256 -1.79 20.75 -33.03
CA VAL A 256 -0.63 19.85 -32.90
C VAL A 256 -0.13 19.69 -31.47
N GLN A 257 -0.49 20.60 -30.58
CA GLN A 257 -0.05 20.57 -29.18
C GLN A 257 -1.10 21.22 -28.26
N GLU A 258 -0.99 20.92 -26.97
CA GLU A 258 -1.77 21.53 -25.89
C GLU A 258 -0.85 22.30 -24.94
N MET A 259 -1.25 23.49 -24.50
CA MET A 259 -0.48 24.26 -23.52
C MET A 259 -1.16 24.29 -22.15
N ASP A 260 -0.46 23.82 -21.11
CA ASP A 260 -0.92 23.96 -19.72
C ASP A 260 -0.19 25.10 -18.98
N GLY A 261 -0.92 26.14 -18.61
CA GLY A 261 -0.36 27.28 -17.89
C GLY A 261 0.20 28.41 -18.75
N ASN A 262 -0.10 28.44 -20.06
CA ASN A 262 0.17 29.61 -20.90
C ASN A 262 -0.57 30.85 -20.35
N GLN A 263 0.20 31.88 -20.01
CA GLN A 263 -0.30 33.19 -19.58
C GLN A 263 0.27 34.35 -20.41
N TYR A 264 1.10 34.02 -21.41
CA TYR A 264 1.83 35.01 -22.20
C TYR A 264 1.23 35.21 -23.58
N LEU A 265 0.92 34.12 -24.30
CA LEU A 265 0.33 34.17 -25.64
C LEU A 265 -1.18 34.33 -25.54
N ASP A 266 -1.75 35.17 -26.40
CA ASP A 266 -3.20 35.24 -26.60
C ASP A 266 -3.69 34.25 -27.66
N ASP A 267 -5.01 34.01 -27.70
CA ASP A 267 -5.61 33.03 -28.60
C ASP A 267 -5.29 33.30 -30.09
N ASP A 268 -5.18 34.58 -30.50
CA ASP A 268 -4.85 34.95 -31.87
C ASP A 268 -3.38 34.58 -32.20
N GLU A 269 -2.45 34.78 -31.26
CA GLU A 269 -1.06 34.34 -31.43
C GLU A 269 -0.94 32.81 -31.52
N ILE A 270 -1.76 32.06 -30.78
CA ILE A 270 -1.78 30.60 -30.83
C ILE A 270 -2.32 30.11 -32.18
N GLU A 271 -3.40 30.72 -32.68
CA GLU A 271 -3.98 30.44 -34.00
C GLU A 271 -3.00 30.79 -35.15
N ASP A 272 -2.14 31.79 -34.94
CA ASP A 272 -1.03 32.15 -35.84
C ASP A 272 0.19 31.20 -35.75
N GLY A 273 0.13 30.20 -34.87
CA GLY A 273 1.12 29.13 -34.70
C GLY A 273 2.17 29.37 -33.64
N TYR A 274 2.02 30.36 -32.75
CA TYR A 274 2.95 30.54 -31.64
C TYR A 274 2.61 29.61 -30.47
N LEU A 275 3.65 29.07 -29.86
CA LEU A 275 3.56 28.21 -28.68
C LEU A 275 4.72 28.46 -27.72
N LEU A 276 4.60 27.97 -26.49
CA LEU A 276 5.61 28.09 -25.45
C LEU A 276 6.15 26.70 -25.12
N THR A 277 7.35 26.36 -25.60
CA THR A 277 7.92 25.00 -25.47
C THR A 277 7.96 24.51 -24.02
N CYS A 278 8.07 25.44 -23.07
CA CYS A 278 8.15 25.16 -21.64
C CYS A 278 6.82 24.80 -20.95
N VAL A 279 5.71 24.87 -21.67
CA VAL A 279 4.38 24.48 -21.17
C VAL A 279 3.55 23.78 -22.26
N SER A 280 4.20 23.34 -23.34
CA SER A 280 3.58 22.72 -24.51
C SER A 280 3.79 21.21 -24.47
N TYR A 281 2.71 20.46 -24.66
CA TYR A 281 2.65 19.01 -24.72
C TYR A 281 2.20 18.57 -26.12
N PRO A 282 2.92 17.66 -26.79
CA PRO A 282 2.59 17.26 -28.16
C PRO A 282 1.33 16.39 -28.21
N ARG A 283 0.51 16.57 -29.27
CA ARG A 283 -0.68 15.74 -29.57
C ARG A 283 -0.67 15.17 -31.00
N ALA A 284 0.32 15.56 -31.80
CA ALA A 284 0.55 15.10 -33.16
C ALA A 284 2.01 15.32 -33.56
N ASP A 285 2.42 14.77 -34.71
CA ASP A 285 3.73 15.05 -35.32
C ASP A 285 3.77 16.44 -35.97
N PHE A 286 4.79 17.25 -35.67
CA PHE A 286 4.96 18.60 -36.24
C PHE A 286 6.41 19.10 -36.20
N SER A 287 6.64 20.30 -36.72
CA SER A 287 7.95 20.97 -36.68
C SER A 287 7.82 22.35 -36.05
N ILE A 288 8.81 22.74 -35.25
CA ILE A 288 8.87 24.04 -34.61
C ILE A 288 10.13 24.82 -34.99
N ASP A 289 9.96 26.13 -35.12
CA ASP A 289 11.03 27.13 -35.14
C ASP A 289 11.18 27.71 -33.74
N GLU A 290 12.27 27.35 -33.07
CA GLU A 290 12.60 27.75 -31.69
C GLU A 290 13.15 29.20 -31.59
N ASN A 291 13.34 29.87 -32.73
CA ASN A 291 13.81 31.26 -32.78
C ASN A 291 13.17 32.05 -33.95
N PRO A 292 11.83 32.25 -33.90
CA PRO A 292 11.05 32.86 -34.97
C PRO A 292 11.22 34.38 -35.13
#